data_AF-A0A521L365-F1
#
_entry.id   AF-A0A521L365-F1
#
_cell.length_a   1.000
_cell.length_b   1.000
_cell.length_c   1.000
_cell.angle_alpha   90.00
_cell.angle_beta   90.00
_cell.angle_gamma   90.00
#
_symmetry.space_group_name_H-M   'P 1'
#
loop_
_entity.id
_entity.type
_entity.pdbx_description
1 polymer ?
#
loop_
_entity_poly.entity_id
_entity_poly.type
_entity_poly.pdbx_seq_one_letter_code
_entity_poly.pdbx_strand_id
1 'polypeptide(L)'
;MPSLQSLRRKIAAFKNTQKITKAMKMVAAAKLKRSQDRILAARPYALKMRGVLGNLSQRVNRASHPLLQKRPGKKIEVLVITSDRGLCGGFNGNIVRKSAEFLRQCEARGVQVTLSIVGRKGRDYFRRRPWPIRQEWT
;
A
#
# COMPACT_ATOMS: atom_id res chain seq x y z
N MET A 1 37.25 14.47 -26.70
CA MET A 1 36.51 15.62 -26.12
C MET A 1 35.03 15.47 -26.46
N PRO A 2 34.08 15.84 -25.57
CA PRO A 2 32.67 15.80 -25.93
C PRO A 2 32.42 16.80 -27.07
N SER A 3 31.86 16.34 -28.19
CA SER A 3 31.56 17.21 -29.33
C SER A 3 30.38 18.13 -29.00
N LEU A 4 30.35 19.33 -29.59
CA LEU A 4 29.27 20.30 -29.41
C LEU A 4 27.90 19.70 -29.81
N GLN A 5 27.89 18.81 -30.81
CA GLN A 5 26.72 18.03 -31.19
C GLN A 5 26.25 17.08 -30.08
N SER A 6 27.17 16.39 -29.41
CA SER A 6 26.84 15.49 -28.28
C SER A 6 26.21 16.24 -27.11
N LEU A 7 26.69 17.47 -26.83
CA LEU A 7 26.14 18.33 -25.79
C LEU A 7 24.73 18.80 -26.15
N ARG A 8 24.50 19.25 -27.40
CA ARG A 8 23.17 19.64 -27.89
C ARG A 8 22.16 18.49 -27.79
N ARG A 9 22.57 17.26 -28.13
CA ARG A 9 21.72 16.07 -27.98
C ARG A 9 21.35 15.80 -26.51
N LYS A 10 22.29 15.89 -25.57
CA LYS A 10 22.00 15.74 -24.13
C LYS A 10 21.03 16.81 -23.62
N ILE A 11 21.20 18.07 -24.02
CA ILE A 11 20.29 19.15 -23.64
C ILE A 11 18.87 18.87 -24.14
N ALA A 12 18.72 18.43 -25.40
CA ALA A 12 17.42 18.08 -25.95
C ALA A 12 16.77 16.91 -25.18
N ALA A 13 17.55 15.87 -24.85
CA ALA A 13 17.07 14.75 -24.06
C ALA A 13 16.56 15.18 -22.67
N PHE A 14 17.34 15.99 -21.93
CA PHE A 14 16.92 16.49 -20.61
C PHE A 14 15.67 17.38 -20.69
N LYS A 15 15.57 18.26 -21.70
CA LYS A 15 14.37 19.09 -21.91
C LYS A 15 13.14 18.21 -22.15
N ASN A 16 13.27 17.12 -22.90
CA ASN A 16 12.17 16.18 -23.14
C ASN A 16 11.77 15.43 -21.85
N THR A 17 12.74 14.90 -21.10
CA THR A 17 12.47 14.26 -19.80
C THR A 17 11.78 15.23 -18.83
N GLN A 18 12.21 16.50 -18.78
CA GLN A 18 11.60 17.53 -17.94
C GLN A 18 10.13 17.80 -18.33
N LYS A 19 9.82 17.88 -19.62
CA LYS A 19 8.42 18.04 -20.09
C LYS A 19 7.55 16.86 -19.68
N ILE A 20 8.05 15.63 -19.84
CA ILE A 20 7.34 14.40 -19.48
C ILE A 20 7.07 14.37 -17.97
N THR A 21 8.08 14.60 -17.13
CA THR A 21 7.90 14.56 -15.67
C THR A 21 6.99 15.68 -15.17
N LYS A 22 7.03 16.87 -15.79
CA LYS A 22 6.09 17.97 -15.50
C LYS A 22 4.65 17.59 -15.83
N ALA A 23 4.40 16.96 -16.99
CA ALA A 23 3.08 16.44 -17.35
C ALA A 23 2.61 15.35 -16.38
N MET A 24 3.48 14.40 -16.04
CA MET A 24 3.17 13.34 -15.07
C MET A 24 2.80 13.90 -13.69
N LYS A 25 3.47 14.96 -13.22
CA LYS A 25 3.15 15.65 -11.97
C LYS A 25 1.72 16.19 -11.99
N MET A 26 1.31 16.84 -13.08
CA MET A 26 -0.05 17.39 -13.22
C MET A 26 -1.11 16.27 -13.28
N VAL A 27 -0.84 15.19 -14.02
CA VAL A 27 -1.74 14.03 -14.08
C VAL A 27 -1.87 13.35 -12.72
N ALA A 28 -0.76 13.21 -11.98
CA ALA A 28 -0.77 12.64 -10.64
C ALA A 28 -1.57 13.52 -9.66
N ALA A 29 -1.42 14.84 -9.72
CA ALA A 29 -2.19 15.77 -8.90
C ALA A 29 -3.71 15.65 -9.18
N ALA A 30 -4.11 15.59 -10.45
CA ALA A 30 -5.52 15.40 -10.83
C ALA A 30 -6.08 14.03 -10.39
N LYS A 31 -5.26 12.97 -10.39
CA LYS A 31 -5.66 11.65 -9.86
C LYS A 31 -5.78 11.68 -8.34
N LEU A 32 -4.85 12.34 -7.64
CA LEU A 32 -4.89 12.48 -6.18
C LEU A 32 -6.14 13.21 -5.73
N LYS A 33 -6.49 14.33 -6.37
CA LYS A 33 -7.71 15.08 -6.06
C LYS A 33 -8.96 14.21 -6.20
N ARG A 34 -9.10 13.50 -7.33
CA ARG A 34 -10.22 12.55 -7.54
C ARG A 34 -10.27 11.45 -6.46
N SER A 35 -9.13 10.92 -6.05
CA SER A 35 -9.06 9.93 -4.97
C SER A 35 -9.46 10.51 -3.62
N GLN A 36 -9.06 11.75 -3.31
CA GLN A 36 -9.45 12.45 -2.09
C GLN A 36 -10.96 12.70 -2.05
N ASP A 37 -11.53 13.19 -3.15
CA ASP A 37 -12.97 13.46 -3.25
C ASP A 37 -13.79 12.17 -3.01
N ARG A 38 -13.35 11.03 -3.57
CA ARG A 38 -13.98 9.73 -3.32
C ARG A 38 -13.90 9.30 -1.86
N ILE A 39 -12.76 9.51 -1.19
CA ILE A 39 -12.59 9.19 0.23
C ILE A 39 -13.50 10.06 1.10
N LEU A 40 -13.62 11.35 0.77
CA LEU A 40 -14.51 12.27 1.48
C LEU A 40 -15.99 11.87 1.30
N ALA A 41 -16.40 11.50 0.09
CA ALA A 41 -17.75 11.02 -0.19
C ALA A 41 -18.07 9.69 0.50
N ALA A 42 -17.09 8.79 0.66
CA ALA A 42 -17.27 7.52 1.36
C ALA A 42 -17.29 7.65 2.89
N ARG A 43 -16.79 8.77 3.44
CA ARG A 43 -16.61 8.97 4.88
C ARG A 43 -17.94 8.91 5.68
N PRO A 44 -19.05 9.56 5.28
CA PRO A 44 -20.31 9.48 6.01
C PRO A 44 -20.81 8.04 6.19
N TYR A 45 -20.71 7.22 5.15
CA TYR A 45 -21.07 5.81 5.19
C TYR A 45 -20.23 5.05 6.22
N ALA A 46 -18.89 5.18 6.15
CA ALA A 46 -17.98 4.52 7.08
C ALA A 46 -18.23 4.94 8.54
N LEU A 47 -18.53 6.23 8.78
CA LEU A 47 -18.84 6.73 10.12
C LEU A 47 -20.16 6.16 10.65
N LYS A 48 -21.21 6.12 9.82
CA LYS A 48 -22.51 5.57 10.23
C LYS A 48 -22.41 4.06 10.48
N MET A 49 -21.75 3.33 9.60
CA MET A 49 -21.46 1.90 9.77
C MET A 49 -20.72 1.64 11.08
N ARG A 50 -19.65 2.40 11.36
CA ARG A 50 -18.90 2.28 12.61
C ARG A 50 -19.78 2.55 13.84
N GLY A 51 -20.67 3.53 13.77
CA GLY A 51 -21.61 3.82 14.85
C GLY A 51 -22.58 2.67 15.11
N VAL A 52 -23.17 2.11 14.05
CA VAL A 52 -24.08 0.96 14.15
C VAL A 52 -23.36 -0.27 14.73
N LEU A 53 -22.19 -0.62 14.19
CA LEU A 53 -21.40 -1.75 14.67
C LEU A 53 -20.92 -1.55 16.12
N GLY A 54 -20.54 -0.33 16.48
CA GLY A 54 -20.16 0.04 17.84
C GLY A 54 -21.31 -0.20 18.83
N ASN A 55 -22.49 0.35 18.54
CA ASN A 55 -23.68 0.16 19.36
C ASN A 55 -24.07 -1.31 19.48
N LEU A 56 -24.00 -2.07 18.38
CA LEU A 56 -24.28 -3.50 18.40
C LEU A 56 -23.29 -4.26 19.29
N SER A 57 -21.99 -3.99 19.15
CA SER A 57 -20.93 -4.68 19.90
C SER A 57 -21.00 -4.50 21.43
N GLN A 58 -21.66 -3.45 21.89
CA GLN A 58 -21.89 -3.18 23.32
C GLN A 58 -23.11 -3.92 23.88
N ARG A 59 -24.09 -4.24 23.04
CA ARG A 59 -25.36 -4.88 23.45
C ARG A 59 -25.33 -6.40 23.32
N VAL A 60 -24.47 -6.94 22.47
CA VAL A 60 -24.33 -8.39 22.29
C VAL A 60 -23.27 -8.95 23.24
N ASN A 61 -23.49 -10.18 23.72
CA ASN A 61 -22.44 -10.90 24.42
C ASN A 61 -21.25 -11.08 23.47
N ARG A 62 -20.06 -10.59 23.82
CA ARG A 62 -18.86 -10.70 22.96
C ARG A 62 -18.51 -12.16 22.62
N ALA A 63 -18.92 -13.12 23.46
CA ALA A 63 -18.75 -14.54 23.20
C ALA A 63 -19.64 -15.08 22.07
N SER A 64 -20.68 -14.34 21.65
CA SER A 64 -21.63 -14.80 20.62
C SER A 64 -21.13 -14.64 19.18
N HIS A 65 -20.09 -13.83 18.93
CA HIS A 65 -19.58 -13.59 17.58
C HIS A 65 -18.06 -13.69 17.50
N PRO A 66 -17.48 -14.53 16.61
CA PRO A 66 -16.03 -14.72 16.48
C PRO A 66 -15.20 -13.44 16.32
N LEU A 67 -15.71 -12.45 15.58
CA LEU A 67 -15.02 -11.17 15.35
C LEU A 67 -15.03 -10.22 16.57
N LEU A 68 -15.86 -10.49 17.58
CA LEU A 68 -15.93 -9.68 18.81
C LEU A 68 -15.11 -10.29 19.96
N GLN A 69 -14.66 -11.54 19.81
CA GLN A 69 -13.85 -12.24 20.81
C GLN A 69 -12.37 -11.90 20.64
N LYS A 70 -11.68 -11.61 21.75
CA LYS A 70 -10.21 -11.55 21.76
C LYS A 70 -9.66 -12.97 21.86
N ARG A 71 -8.97 -13.42 20.82
CA ARG A 71 -8.39 -14.77 20.75
C ARG A 71 -6.86 -14.71 20.79
N PRO A 72 -6.18 -15.61 21.53
CA PRO A 72 -4.73 -15.77 21.41
C PRO A 72 -4.42 -16.42 20.05
N GLY A 73 -4.32 -15.60 19.01
CA GLY A 73 -4.02 -16.06 17.66
C GLY A 73 -2.53 -16.33 17.48
N LYS A 74 -2.16 -17.58 17.16
CA LYS A 74 -0.78 -17.95 16.76
C LYS A 74 -0.51 -17.71 15.27
N LYS A 75 -1.54 -17.33 14.49
CA LYS A 75 -1.44 -17.07 13.05
C LYS A 75 -1.98 -15.67 12.76
N ILE A 76 -1.26 -14.89 11.99
CA ILE A 76 -1.69 -13.58 11.51
C ILE A 76 -1.54 -13.48 10.01
N GLU A 77 -2.42 -12.70 9.40
CA GLU A 77 -2.34 -12.36 7.99
C GLU A 77 -2.11 -10.86 7.86
N VAL A 78 -1.07 -10.48 7.10
CA VAL A 78 -0.69 -9.09 6.89
C VAL A 78 -1.11 -8.67 5.49
N LEU A 79 -2.03 -7.72 5.42
CA LEU A 79 -2.42 -7.07 4.16
C LEU A 79 -1.42 -5.96 3.81
N VAL A 80 -0.70 -6.12 2.71
CA VAL A 80 0.25 -5.12 2.20
C VAL A 80 -0.31 -4.48 0.94
N ILE A 81 -0.54 -3.16 0.99
CA ILE A 81 -1.07 -2.39 -0.14
C ILE A 81 0.04 -1.51 -0.71
N THR A 82 0.32 -1.66 -2.00
CA THR A 82 1.33 -0.91 -2.75
C THR A 82 0.76 -0.43 -4.08
N SER A 83 1.51 0.40 -4.81
CA SER A 83 1.11 0.79 -6.16
C SER A 83 1.55 -0.22 -7.22
N ASP A 84 0.84 -0.26 -8.36
CA ASP A 84 1.30 -1.04 -9.50
C ASP A 84 2.46 -0.38 -10.26
N ARG A 85 2.45 0.97 -10.28
CA ARG A 85 3.40 1.79 -11.02
C ARG A 85 4.52 2.31 -10.11
N GLY A 86 5.67 2.62 -10.71
CA GLY A 86 6.82 3.24 -10.04
C GLY A 86 6.78 4.78 -10.07
N LEU A 87 7.95 5.41 -10.02
CA LEU A 87 8.14 6.88 -10.07
C LEU A 87 7.40 7.63 -8.94
N CYS A 88 7.34 7.01 -7.76
CA CYS A 88 6.65 7.53 -6.57
C CYS A 88 7.61 7.80 -5.39
N GLY A 89 8.91 7.99 -5.68
CA GLY A 89 9.94 8.17 -4.67
C GLY A 89 9.99 7.00 -3.68
N GLY A 90 10.04 7.31 -2.38
CA GLY A 90 10.14 6.32 -1.31
C GLY A 90 8.84 5.60 -0.95
N PHE A 91 7.70 5.89 -1.57
CA PHE A 91 6.38 5.39 -1.16
C PHE A 91 6.34 3.86 -0.99
N ASN A 92 6.58 3.10 -2.08
CA ASN A 92 6.56 1.64 -2.01
C ASN A 92 7.70 1.09 -1.15
N GLY A 93 8.88 1.69 -1.23
CA GLY A 93 10.05 1.26 -0.46
C GLY A 93 9.83 1.34 1.06
N ASN A 94 9.15 2.39 1.53
CA ASN A 94 8.81 2.57 2.93
C ASN A 94 7.77 1.55 3.41
N ILE A 95 6.73 1.28 2.60
CA ILE A 95 5.70 0.30 2.91
C ILE A 95 6.32 -1.10 3.04
N VAL A 96 7.05 -1.57 2.03
CA VAL A 96 7.62 -2.93 2.06
C VAL A 96 8.65 -3.10 3.17
N ARG A 97 9.44 -2.05 3.48
CA ARG A 97 10.40 -2.07 4.59
C ARG A 97 9.68 -2.20 5.94
N LYS A 98 8.64 -1.40 6.18
CA LYS A 98 7.89 -1.44 7.44
C LYS A 98 7.12 -2.75 7.59
N SER A 99 6.53 -3.26 6.51
CA SER A 99 5.87 -4.57 6.51
C SER A 99 6.86 -5.70 6.81
N ALA A 100 8.05 -5.70 6.20
CA ALA A 100 9.08 -6.70 6.46
C ALA A 100 9.66 -6.62 7.89
N GLU A 101 9.75 -5.42 8.47
CA GLU A 101 10.10 -5.23 9.88
C GLU A 101 9.03 -5.86 10.79
N PHE A 102 7.76 -5.56 10.54
CA PHE A 102 6.63 -6.11 11.30
C PHE A 102 6.55 -7.64 11.22
N LEU A 103 6.71 -8.23 10.03
CA LEU A 103 6.72 -9.67 9.84
C LEU A 103 7.81 -10.34 10.68
N ARG A 104 9.04 -9.81 10.64
CA ARG A 104 10.15 -10.30 11.46
C ARG A 104 9.87 -10.21 12.96
N GLN A 105 9.25 -9.12 13.43
CA GLN A 105 8.85 -8.98 14.83
C GLN A 105 7.78 -9.99 15.25
N CYS A 106 6.89 -10.39 14.34
CA CYS A 106 5.90 -11.43 14.60
C CYS A 106 6.53 -12.82 14.63
N GLU A 107 7.41 -13.14 13.68
CA GLU A 107 8.15 -14.41 13.67
C GLU A 107 9.04 -14.56 14.90
N ALA A 108 9.73 -13.50 15.34
CA ALA A 108 10.52 -13.50 16.56
C ALA A 108 9.70 -13.81 17.83
N ARG A 109 8.38 -13.56 17.79
CA ARG A 109 7.43 -13.91 18.85
C ARG A 109 6.81 -15.30 18.67
N GLY A 110 7.27 -16.09 17.69
CA GLY A 110 6.75 -17.42 17.37
C GLY A 110 5.38 -17.40 16.69
N VAL A 111 4.96 -16.26 16.12
CA VAL A 111 3.68 -16.14 15.40
C VAL A 111 3.87 -16.51 13.94
N GLN A 112 3.03 -17.39 13.41
CA GLN A 112 3.01 -17.73 11.99
C GLN A 112 2.41 -16.57 11.20
N VAL A 113 3.11 -16.12 10.16
CA VAL A 113 2.70 -14.98 9.33
C VAL A 113 2.37 -15.43 7.91
N THR A 114 1.29 -14.88 7.36
CA THR A 114 0.95 -14.97 5.93
C THR A 114 0.74 -13.59 5.35
N LEU A 115 0.93 -13.45 4.04
CA LEU A 115 0.78 -12.19 3.33
C LEU A 115 -0.43 -12.21 2.39
N SER A 116 -1.18 -11.12 2.39
CA SER A 116 -2.12 -10.78 1.33
C SER A 116 -1.66 -9.48 0.69
N ILE A 117 -1.50 -9.44 -0.62
CA ILE A 117 -0.83 -8.33 -1.29
C ILE A 117 -1.72 -7.68 -2.34
N VAL A 118 -1.90 -6.37 -2.23
CA VAL A 118 -2.52 -5.55 -3.26
C VAL A 118 -1.44 -4.68 -3.90
N GLY A 119 -1.25 -4.82 -5.20
CA GLY A 119 -0.35 -4.01 -6.00
C GLY A 119 0.94 -4.74 -6.43
N ARG A 120 1.34 -4.46 -7.68
CA ARG A 120 2.50 -5.10 -8.35
C ARG A 120 3.81 -4.93 -7.58
N LYS A 121 4.08 -3.75 -7.00
CA LYS A 121 5.37 -3.46 -6.36
C LYS A 121 5.61 -4.24 -5.07
N GLY A 122 4.58 -4.43 -4.26
CA GLY A 122 4.63 -5.26 -3.07
C GLY A 122 4.81 -6.73 -3.44
N ARG A 123 4.04 -7.19 -4.44
CA ARG A 123 4.11 -8.58 -4.92
C ARG A 123 5.50 -8.94 -5.39
N ASP A 124 6.07 -8.14 -6.29
CA ASP A 124 7.40 -8.39 -6.85
C ASP A 124 8.50 -8.37 -5.76
N TYR A 125 8.31 -7.59 -4.69
CA TYR A 125 9.21 -7.54 -3.54
C TYR A 125 9.11 -8.80 -2.67
N PHE A 126 7.89 -9.19 -2.26
CA PHE A 126 7.68 -10.28 -1.32
C PHE A 126 7.77 -11.67 -1.95
N ARG A 127 7.53 -11.82 -3.26
CA ARG A 127 7.72 -13.11 -3.97
C ARG A 127 9.15 -13.66 -3.89
N ARG A 128 10.15 -12.81 -3.61
CA ARG A 128 11.57 -13.21 -3.49
C ARG A 128 12.00 -13.41 -2.02
N ARG A 129 11.03 -13.61 -1.12
CA ARG A 129 11.22 -13.66 0.34
C ARG A 129 10.48 -14.86 0.92
N PRO A 130 10.87 -15.33 2.13
CA PRO A 130 10.40 -16.61 2.65
C PRO A 130 8.95 -16.59 3.17
N TRP A 131 8.31 -15.42 3.27
CA TRP A 131 6.96 -15.31 3.79
C TRP A 131 5.91 -15.79 2.77
N PRO A 132 5.00 -16.72 3.16
CA PRO A 132 4.00 -17.25 2.25
C PRO A 132 2.96 -16.18 1.87
N ILE A 133 2.69 -16.06 0.58
CA ILE A 133 1.65 -15.19 0.03
C ILE A 133 0.38 -16.04 -0.14
N ARG A 134 -0.67 -15.69 0.60
CA ARG A 134 -1.98 -16.35 0.56
C ARG A 134 -2.80 -15.89 -0.64
N GLN A 135 -2.89 -14.57 -0.85
CA GLN A 135 -3.61 -13.97 -1.96
C GLN A 135 -2.86 -12.75 -2.48
N GLU A 136 -2.98 -12.50 -3.78
CA GLU A 136 -2.44 -11.32 -4.45
C GLU A 136 -3.42 -10.75 -5.47
N TRP A 137 -3.51 -9.43 -5.54
CA TRP A 137 -4.32 -8.67 -6.50
C TRP A 137 -3.45 -7.59 -7.14
N THR A 138 -3.29 -7.63 -8.47
CA THR A 138 -2.39 -6.74 -9.23
C THR A 138 -2.90 -6.41 -10.62
#